data_AF-A0A1Z4QBY4-F1
#
_entry.id   AF-A0A1Z4QBY4-F1
#
_cell.length_a   1.000
_cell.length_b   1.000
_cell.length_c   1.000
_cell.angle_alpha   90.00
_cell.angle_beta   90.00
_cell.angle_gamma   90.00
#
_symmetry.space_group_name_H-M   'P 1'
#
loop_
_entity.id
_entity.type
_entity.pdbx_description
1 polymer ?
#
loop_
_entity_poly.entity_id
_entity_poly.type
_entity_poly.pdbx_seq_one_letter_code
_entity_poly.pdbx_strand_id
1 'polypeptide(L)'
;MGCVRCNPRKTATGCDAIANGGIYRYHLWPLWVQLQEKPCLAKADAEVVAAGQSISLHPLDTYRLDSLGLICFDGDRILPSCELYRIYFAKQLSKIV
;
A
#
# COMPACT_ATOMS: atom_id res chain seq x y z
N MET A 1 19.65 8.22 -0.48
CA MET A 1 19.40 7.06 -1.37
C MET A 1 17.89 6.98 -1.53
N GLY A 2 17.35 7.55 -2.61
CA GLY A 2 15.89 7.62 -2.82
C GLY A 2 15.33 6.25 -3.21
N CYS A 3 14.12 5.95 -2.75
CA CYS A 3 13.41 4.70 -3.05
C CYS A 3 13.30 4.49 -4.58
N VAL A 4 14.06 3.54 -5.13
CA VAL A 4 14.08 3.23 -6.58
C VAL A 4 12.98 2.23 -6.98
N ARG A 5 12.03 1.92 -6.07
CA ARG A 5 11.06 0.82 -6.29
C ARG A 5 9.81 1.20 -7.08
N CYS A 6 9.45 2.48 -7.23
CA CYS A 6 8.37 2.87 -8.14
C CYS A 6 8.93 3.33 -9.48
N ASN A 7 8.89 2.45 -10.47
CA ASN A 7 9.08 2.80 -11.87
C ASN A 7 7.81 3.53 -12.37
N PRO A 8 7.81 4.87 -12.54
CA PRO A 8 6.59 5.64 -12.79
C PRO A 8 6.15 5.62 -14.27
N ARG A 9 6.72 4.77 -15.12
CA ARG A 9 6.58 4.88 -16.59
C ARG A 9 5.24 4.42 -17.20
N LYS A 10 4.15 4.35 -16.43
CA LYS A 10 2.81 4.19 -17.01
C LYS A 10 1.85 5.18 -16.38
N THR A 11 1.81 6.37 -16.96
CA THR A 11 0.74 7.35 -16.83
C THR A 11 -0.59 6.67 -17.10
N ALA A 12 -1.37 6.43 -16.04
CA ALA A 12 -2.73 5.91 -16.14
C ALA A 12 -3.69 7.06 -16.45
N THR A 13 -3.97 7.26 -17.73
CA THR A 13 -5.20 7.90 -18.19
C THR A 13 -6.35 6.94 -17.90
N GLY A 14 -7.25 7.29 -16.96
CA GLY A 14 -8.52 6.59 -16.72
C GLY A 14 -8.79 6.28 -15.26
N CYS A 15 -9.54 7.15 -14.57
CA CYS A 15 -9.88 7.07 -13.14
C CYS A 15 -10.60 5.77 -12.72
N ASP A 16 -11.17 5.00 -13.66
CA ASP A 16 -11.95 3.79 -13.32
C ASP A 16 -11.13 2.51 -13.22
N ALA A 17 -9.96 2.43 -13.88
CA ALA A 17 -9.11 1.24 -13.81
C ALA A 17 -8.41 1.09 -12.44
N ILE A 18 -8.18 2.20 -11.74
CA ILE A 18 -7.48 2.23 -10.45
C ILE A 18 -8.39 1.69 -9.33
N ALA A 19 -9.69 1.99 -9.39
CA ALA A 19 -10.63 1.79 -8.30
C ALA A 19 -10.96 0.32 -7.98
N ASN A 20 -10.73 -0.59 -8.93
CA ASN A 20 -10.93 -2.04 -8.79
C ASN A 20 -9.62 -2.83 -8.97
N GLY A 21 -8.48 -2.15 -8.97
CA GLY A 21 -7.17 -2.75 -9.22
C GLY A 21 -6.85 -3.00 -10.70
N GLY A 22 -7.81 -2.86 -11.62
CA GLY A 22 -7.58 -2.85 -13.07
C GLY A 22 -6.69 -4.00 -13.56
N ILE A 23 -5.71 -3.68 -14.42
CA ILE A 23 -4.69 -4.63 -14.89
C ILE A 23 -3.76 -5.14 -13.77
N TYR A 24 -3.75 -4.47 -12.62
CA TYR A 24 -3.00 -4.84 -11.43
C TYR A 24 -3.81 -5.71 -10.46
N ARG A 25 -5.06 -6.07 -10.77
CA ARG A 25 -5.93 -6.87 -9.89
C ARG A 25 -5.25 -8.19 -9.48
N TYR A 26 -4.60 -8.87 -10.43
CA TYR A 26 -3.88 -10.12 -10.15
C TYR A 26 -2.69 -9.94 -9.20
N HIS A 27 -2.11 -8.74 -9.15
CA HIS A 27 -1.02 -8.42 -8.23
C HIS A 27 -1.54 -7.88 -6.89
N LEU A 28 -2.63 -7.10 -6.88
CA LEU A 28 -3.21 -6.47 -5.69
C LEU A 28 -4.07 -7.44 -4.87
N TRP A 29 -4.72 -8.41 -5.52
CA TRP A 29 -5.57 -9.38 -4.85
C TRP A 29 -4.85 -10.24 -3.80
N PRO A 30 -3.71 -10.90 -4.09
CA PRO A 30 -3.00 -11.69 -3.09
C PRO A 30 -2.44 -10.83 -1.95
N LEU A 31 -2.11 -9.56 -2.21
CA LEU A 31 -1.70 -8.61 -1.16
C LEU A 31 -2.87 -8.29 -0.23
N TRP A 32 -4.05 -8.06 -0.81
CA TRP A 32 -5.27 -7.81 -0.05
C TRP A 32 -5.71 -9.00 0.80
N VAL A 33 -5.63 -10.22 0.27
CA VAL A 33 -5.94 -11.44 1.04
C VAL A 33 -5.02 -11.56 2.26
N GLN A 34 -3.71 -11.35 2.09
CA GLN A 34 -2.76 -11.41 3.19
C GLN A 34 -2.99 -10.34 4.27
N LEU A 35 -3.47 -9.16 3.87
CA LEU A 35 -3.90 -8.11 4.81
C LEU A 35 -5.15 -8.54 5.58
N GLN A 36 -6.14 -9.15 4.93
CA GLN A 36 -7.35 -9.64 5.61
C GLN A 36 -7.08 -10.79 6.58
N GLU A 37 -6.15 -11.69 6.25
CA GLU A 37 -5.74 -12.76 7.17
C GLU A 37 -5.14 -12.23 8.48
N LYS A 38 -4.65 -10.98 8.48
CA LYS A 38 -3.99 -10.34 9.62
C LYS A 38 -4.60 -8.97 9.91
N PRO A 39 -5.60 -8.88 10.81
CA PRO A 39 -6.25 -7.61 11.12
C PRO A 39 -5.28 -6.56 11.69
N CYS A 40 -4.20 -6.97 12.37
CA CYS A 40 -3.15 -6.04 12.81
C CYS A 40 -2.41 -5.39 11.62
N LEU A 41 -2.12 -6.18 10.57
CA LEU A 41 -1.46 -5.69 9.37
C LEU A 41 -2.38 -4.77 8.56
N ALA A 42 -3.68 -5.10 8.48
CA ALA A 42 -4.68 -4.26 7.84
C ALA A 42 -4.81 -2.89 8.53
N LYS A 43 -4.77 -2.85 9.87
CA LYS A 43 -4.74 -1.58 10.62
C LYS A 43 -3.47 -0.78 10.36
N ALA A 44 -2.31 -1.44 10.36
CA ALA A 44 -1.04 -0.81 10.03
C ALA A 44 -1.06 -0.18 8.64
N ASP A 45 -1.56 -0.91 7.63
CA ASP A 45 -1.71 -0.39 6.27
C ASP A 45 -2.71 0.77 6.22
N ALA A 46 -3.83 0.69 6.95
CA ALA A 46 -4.79 1.78 7.05
C ALA A 46 -4.17 3.06 7.62
N GLU A 47 -3.32 2.94 8.64
CA GLU A 47 -2.60 4.08 9.22
C GLU A 47 -1.63 4.68 8.19
N VAL A 48 -0.87 3.86 7.44
CA VAL A 48 0.06 4.38 6.41
C VAL A 48 -0.71 5.13 5.33
N VAL A 49 -1.80 4.52 4.87
CA VAL A 49 -2.61 5.03 3.78
C VAL A 49 -3.36 6.30 4.18
N ALA A 50 -3.86 6.36 5.43
CA ALA A 50 -4.56 7.52 5.98
C ALA A 50 -3.60 8.68 6.33
N ALA A 51 -2.45 8.39 6.93
CA ALA A 51 -1.47 9.41 7.25
C ALA A 51 -0.82 9.98 5.99
N GLY A 52 -0.62 9.15 4.96
CA GLY A 52 0.03 9.57 3.71
C GLY A 52 1.48 10.03 3.87
N GLN A 53 2.06 9.90 5.08
CA GLN A 53 3.40 10.33 5.46
C GLN A 53 4.00 9.39 6.52
N SER A 54 5.22 9.69 6.95
CA SER A 54 5.96 8.91 7.95
C SER A 54 5.16 8.64 9.22
N ILE A 55 4.76 7.39 9.40
CA ILE A 55 4.21 6.89 10.67
C ILE A 55 5.17 5.87 11.27
N SER A 56 5.03 5.63 12.58
CA SER A 56 5.79 4.59 13.28
C SER A 56 4.88 3.39 13.48
N LEU A 57 5.11 2.34 12.70
CA LEU A 57 4.41 1.06 12.83
C LEU A 57 5.22 0.06 13.65
N HIS A 58 4.55 -1.00 14.11
CA HIS A 58 5.23 -2.10 14.76
C HIS A 58 6.28 -2.71 13.81
N PRO A 59 7.54 -2.96 14.25
CA PRO A 59 8.63 -3.38 13.37
C PRO A 59 8.30 -4.62 12.52
N LEU A 60 7.52 -5.53 13.09
CA LEU A 60 7.08 -6.75 12.43
C LEU A 60 6.10 -6.48 11.28
N ASP A 61 5.18 -5.54 11.47
CA ASP A 61 4.19 -5.14 10.46
C ASP A 61 4.88 -4.33 9.37
N THR A 62 5.77 -3.42 9.74
CA THR A 62 6.59 -2.66 8.79
C THR A 62 7.40 -3.57 7.88
N TYR A 63 8.15 -4.53 8.45
CA TYR A 63 8.94 -5.47 7.66
C TYR A 63 8.06 -6.28 6.69
N ARG A 64 6.85 -6.62 7.12
CA ARG A 64 5.90 -7.38 6.31
C ARG A 64 5.30 -6.54 5.19
N LEU A 65 4.91 -5.30 5.46
CA LEU A 65 4.43 -4.35 4.46
C LEU A 65 5.52 -4.02 3.42
N ASP A 66 6.78 -3.88 3.84
CA ASP A 66 7.92 -3.67 2.92
C ASP A 66 8.18 -4.91 2.06
N SER A 67 8.10 -6.10 2.65
CA SER A 67 8.20 -7.38 1.93
C SER A 67 7.08 -7.54 0.89
N LEU A 68 5.90 -6.99 1.17
CA LEU A 68 4.77 -6.93 0.24
C LEU A 68 4.89 -5.81 -0.79
N GLY A 69 5.86 -4.91 -0.63
CA GLY A 69 6.07 -3.74 -1.49
C GLY A 69 4.98 -2.67 -1.38
N LEU A 70 4.21 -2.69 -0.28
CA LEU A 70 3.14 -1.72 0.00
C LEU A 70 3.71 -0.39 0.51
N ILE A 71 4.81 -0.47 1.24
CA ILE A 71 5.53 0.68 1.79
C ILE A 71 6.96 0.73 1.26
N CYS A 72 7.59 1.87 1.47
CA CYS A 72 8.99 2.15 1.19
C CYS A 72 9.57 2.94 2.37
N PHE A 73 10.85 2.69 2.64
CA PHE A 73 11.59 3.42 3.66
C PHE A 73 12.37 4.57 3.04
N ASP A 74 12.09 5.79 3.48
CA ASP A 74 12.87 6.99 3.19
C ASP A 74 13.61 7.42 4.46
N GLY A 75 14.77 6.81 4.71
CA GLY A 75 15.48 6.94 5.98
C GLY A 75 14.70 6.29 7.11
N ASP A 76 14.24 7.11 8.06
CA ASP A 76 13.40 6.67 9.21
C ASP A 76 11.89 6.86 8.95
N ARG A 77 11.54 7.17 7.69
CA ARG A 77 10.17 7.48 7.31
C ARG A 77 9.56 6.33 6.52
N ILE A 78 8.39 5.90 6.95
CA ILE A 78 7.55 4.96 6.19
C ILE A 78 6.70 5.76 5.21
N LEU A 79 6.87 5.51 3.92
CA LEU A 79 6.07 6.11 2.86
C LEU A 79 5.30 5.02 2.11
N PRO A 80 4.08 5.29 1.63
CA PRO A 80 3.41 4.38 0.72
C PRO A 80 4.22 4.24 -0.58
N SER A 81 4.34 3.02 -1.08
CA SER A 81 5.17 2.70 -2.25
C SER A 81 4.71 3.50 -3.47
N CYS A 82 3.42 3.44 -3.80
CA CYS A 82 2.85 4.12 -4.96
C CYS A 82 1.42 4.60 -4.67
N GLU A 83 1.01 5.72 -5.28
CA GLU A 83 -0.32 6.30 -5.05
C GLU A 83 -1.47 5.39 -5.49
N LEU A 84 -1.27 4.59 -6.54
CA LEU A 84 -2.21 3.55 -6.98
C LEU A 84 -2.57 2.59 -5.83
N TYR A 85 -1.55 2.11 -5.13
CA TYR A 85 -1.70 1.17 -4.02
C TYR A 85 -2.40 1.87 -2.86
N ARG A 86 -1.95 3.09 -2.51
CA ARG A 86 -2.59 3.92 -1.50
C ARG A 86 -4.09 4.08 -1.74
N ILE A 87 -4.50 4.48 -2.94
CA ILE A 87 -5.91 4.69 -3.29
C ILE A 87 -6.71 3.37 -3.24
N TYR A 88 -6.14 2.29 -3.78
CA TYR A 88 -6.80 0.98 -3.77
C TYR A 88 -7.02 0.47 -2.34
N PHE A 89 -5.97 0.44 -1.52
CA PHE A 89 -6.07 -0.02 -0.14
C PHE A 89 -6.93 0.91 0.71
N ALA A 90 -6.87 2.24 0.53
CA ALA A 90 -7.77 3.18 1.21
C ALA A 90 -9.24 2.80 1.02
N LYS A 91 -9.62 2.50 -0.23
CA LYS A 91 -11.00 2.15 -0.60
C LYS A 91 -11.40 0.75 -0.12
N GLN A 92 -10.47 -0.19 -0.05
CA GLN A 92 -10.78 -1.53 0.45
C GLN A 92 -10.83 -1.56 1.97
N LEU A 93 -9.90 -0.89 2.65
CA LEU A 93 -9.85 -0.77 4.11
C LEU A 93 -11.08 -0.01 4.63
N SER A 94 -11.56 1.02 3.93
CA SER A 94 -12.82 1.69 4.29
C SER A 94 -14.07 0.80 4.25
N LYS A 95 -13.98 -0.42 3.71
CA LYS A 95 -15.10 -1.39 3.70
C LYS A 95 -15.03 -2.40 4.84
N ILE A 96 -13.89 -2.51 5.51
CA ILE A 96 -13.67 -3.53 6.55
C ILE A 96 -13.22 -2.96 7.90
N VAL A 97 -12.65 -1.75 7.94
CA VAL A 97 -12.32 -0.98 9.15
C VAL A 97 -13.45 -0.03 9.51
#